data_AF-A0A7J0FLZ8-F1
#
_entry.id   AF-A0A7J0FLZ8-F1
#
_cell.length_a   1.000
_cell.length_b   1.000
_cell.length_c   1.000
_cell.angle_alpha   90.00
_cell.angle_beta   90.00
_cell.angle_gamma   90.00
#
_symmetry.space_group_name_H-M   'P 1'
#
loop_
_entity.id
_entity.type
_entity.pdbx_description
1 polymer ?
#
loop_
_entity_poly.entity_id
_entity_poly.type
_entity_poly.pdbx_seq_one_letter_code
_entity_poly.pdbx_strand_id
1 'polypeptide(L)' 'MFFKLDIEKKHNGKSSLVKAVAVVDASADVVFEVVLNVDRHQRYEWDMLTGDLELIDSLDGHFDVVYGTYDPRHLTR' A
#
# COMPACT_ATOMS: atom_id res chain seq x y z
N MET A 1 16.23 8.69 2.82
CA MET A 1 14.79 8.51 3.14
C MET A 1 14.65 8.40 4.65
N PHE A 2 13.86 9.27 5.28
CA PHE A 2 13.52 9.16 6.71
C PHE A 2 12.08 8.65 6.82
N PHE A 3 11.85 7.64 7.65
CA PHE A 3 10.54 7.07 7.90
C PHE A 3 10.26 7.12 9.40
N LYS A 4 9.09 7.66 9.78
CA LYS A 4 8.56 7.60 11.15
C LYS A 4 7.37 6.65 11.15
N LEU A 5 7.43 5.64 12.02
CA LEU A 5 6.37 4.66 12.23
C LEU A 5 5.76 4.88 13.63
N ASP A 6 4.49 5.23 13.67
CA ASP A 6 3.70 5.32 14.90
C ASP A 6 2.77 4.11 14.99
N ILE A 7 2.70 3.46 16.16
CA ILE A 7 1.89 2.26 16.40
C ILE A 7 0.92 2.54 17.55
N GLU A 8 -0.38 2.57 17.24
CA GLU A 8 -1.45 2.66 18.22
C GLU A 8 -2.03 1.27 18.50
N LYS A 9 -1.87 0.80 19.74
CA LYS A 9 -2.46 -0.47 20.19
C LYS A 9 -3.90 -0.23 20.65
N LYS A 10 -4.88 -0.93 20.07
CA LYS A 10 -6.24 -0.92 20.61
C LYS A 10 -6.29 -1.60 21.98
N HIS A 11 -7.09 -1.06 22.88
CA HIS A 11 -7.26 -1.49 24.28
C HIS A 11 -7.82 -2.93 24.46
N ASN A 12 -8.04 -3.68 23.38
CA ASN A 12 -8.57 -5.06 23.43
C ASN A 12 -7.72 -6.10 22.67
N GLY A 13 -6.44 -5.80 22.41
CA GLY A 13 -5.43 -6.78 21.97
C GLY A 13 -5.59 -7.40 20.57
N LYS A 14 -6.66 -7.11 19.83
CA LYS A 14 -6.96 -7.80 18.56
C LYS A 14 -6.30 -7.20 17.31
N SER A 15 -5.86 -5.94 17.33
CA SER A 15 -5.13 -5.33 16.21
C SER A 15 -4.42 -4.05 16.64
N SER A 16 -3.39 -3.67 15.87
CA SER A 16 -2.70 -2.37 15.99
C SER A 16 -3.00 -1.53 14.75
N LEU A 17 -3.26 -0.24 14.95
CA LEU A 17 -3.27 0.74 13.87
C LEU A 17 -1.86 1.29 13.71
N VAL A 18 -1.35 1.28 12.49
CA VAL A 18 0.00 1.78 12.18
C VAL A 18 -0.09 2.96 11.23
N LYS A 19 0.76 3.96 11.45
CA LYS A 19 0.91 5.12 10.58
C LYS A 19 2.39 5.26 10.22
N ALA A 20 2.67 5.36 8.91
CA ALA A 20 3.99 5.66 8.40
C ALA A 20 3.99 7.06 7.76
N VAL A 21 5.04 7.84 8.01
CA VAL A 21 5.27 9.13 7.34
C VAL A 21 6.70 9.16 6.83
N ALA A 22 6.87 9.54 5.56
CA ALA A 22 8.17 9.69 4.92
C ALA A 22 8.20 10.92 4.00
N VAL A 23 9.39 11.47 3.82
CA VAL A 23 9.65 12.48 2.77
C VAL A 23 10.13 11.73 1.53
N VAL A 24 9.45 11.97 0.42
CA VAL A 24 9.78 11.42 -0.91
C VAL A 24 10.24 12.57 -1.80
N ASP A 25 11.36 12.37 -2.49
CA ASP A 25 11.90 13.36 -3.44
C ASP A 25 11.22 13.20 -4.81
N ALA A 26 9.93 13.52 -4.86
CA ALA A 26 9.10 13.47 -6.06
C ALA A 26 7.89 14.42 -5.90
N SER A 27 7.26 14.80 -7.01
CA SER A 27 5.98 15.51 -6.95
C SER A 27 4.85 14.61 -6.44
N ALA A 28 3.78 15.22 -5.93
CA ALA A 28 2.62 14.48 -5.46
C ALA A 28 1.99 13.63 -6.58
N ASP A 29 1.96 14.14 -7.81
CA ASP A 29 1.38 13.44 -8.97
C ASP A 29 2.15 12.14 -9.27
N VAL A 30 3.49 12.20 -9.25
CA VAL A 30 4.35 11.03 -9.46
C VAL A 30 4.16 10.00 -8.35
N VAL A 31 4.10 10.44 -7.09
CA VAL A 31 3.83 9.53 -5.96
C VAL A 31 2.46 8.87 -6.11
N PHE A 32 1.44 9.64 -6.50
CA PHE A 32 0.08 9.14 -6.69
C PHE A 32 0.02 8.10 -7.80
N GLU A 33 0.63 8.39 -8.96
CA GLU A 33 0.72 7.47 -10.08
C GLU A 33 1.39 6.15 -9.67
N VAL A 34 2.55 6.19 -9.02
CA VAL A 34 3.28 4.98 -8.59
C VAL A 34 2.52 4.20 -7.53
N VAL A 35 1.89 4.88 -6.56
CA VAL A 35 1.18 4.24 -5.43
C VAL A 35 -0.18 3.68 -5.83
N LEU A 36 -0.83 4.20 -6.86
CA LEU A 36 -2.13 3.69 -7.32
C LEU A 36 -2.05 2.81 -8.56
N ASN A 37 -0.87 2.67 -9.17
CA ASN A 37 -0.70 1.78 -10.30
C ASN A 37 -0.90 0.31 -9.89
N VAL A 38 -1.88 -0.33 -10.55
CA VAL A 38 -2.24 -1.75 -10.37
C VAL A 38 -1.51 -2.69 -11.34
N ASP A 39 -0.72 -2.16 -12.27
CA ASP A 39 0.13 -2.96 -13.16
C ASP A 39 1.17 -3.72 -12.33
N ARG A 40 0.96 -5.03 -12.22
CA ARG A 40 1.83 -5.95 -11.47
C ARG A 40 3.32 -5.83 -11.85
N HIS A 41 3.63 -5.57 -13.13
CA HIS A 41 5.01 -5.52 -13.58
C HIS A 41 5.72 -4.29 -13.04
N GLN A 42 5.03 -3.14 -13.02
CA GLN A 42 5.56 -1.89 -12.47
C GLN A 42 5.54 -1.90 -10.94
N ARG A 43 4.53 -2.55 -10.34
CA ARG A 43 4.37 -2.57 -8.89
C ARG A 43 5.42 -3.42 -8.19
N TYR A 44 5.74 -4.58 -8.75
CA TYR A 44 6.76 -5.48 -8.22
C TYR A 44 8.19 -4.91 -8.28
N GLU A 45 8.43 -3.82 -9.03
CA GLU A 45 9.73 -3.16 -8.99
C GLU A 45 10.06 -2.56 -7.62
N TRP A 46 9.04 -2.23 -6.81
CA TRP A 46 9.25 -1.55 -5.53
C TRP A 46 8.43 -2.09 -4.36
N ASP A 47 7.28 -2.72 -4.61
CA ASP A 47 6.39 -3.27 -3.58
C ASP A 47 6.41 -4.80 -3.62
N MET A 48 7.25 -5.39 -2.78
CA MET A 48 7.41 -6.84 -2.66
C MET A 48 6.43 -7.46 -1.63
N LEU A 49 5.65 -6.63 -0.93
CA LEU A 49 4.75 -7.07 0.14
C LEU A 49 3.32 -7.23 -0.37
N THR A 50 2.85 -6.25 -1.14
CA THR A 50 1.58 -6.33 -1.84
C THR A 50 1.76 -7.22 -3.08
N GLY A 51 0.96 -8.28 -3.17
CA GLY A 51 0.94 -9.19 -4.32
C GLY A 51 0.19 -8.58 -5.51
N ASP A 52 -0.50 -9.42 -6.28
CA ASP A 52 -1.31 -8.96 -7.41
C ASP A 52 -2.46 -8.07 -6.92
N LEU A 53 -2.68 -6.96 -7.63
CA LEU A 53 -3.85 -6.09 -7.53
C LEU A 53 -4.66 -6.19 -8.83
N GLU A 54 -5.91 -6.61 -8.73
CA GLU A 54 -6.82 -6.75 -9.86
C GLU A 54 -7.93 -5.70 -9.78
N LEU A 55 -8.13 -4.93 -10.85
CA LEU A 55 -9.25 -3.98 -10.95
C LEU A 55 -10.56 -4.77 -11.11
N ILE A 56 -11.46 -4.61 -10.16
CA ILE A 56 -12.79 -5.24 -10.15
C ILE A 56 -13.83 -4.33 -10.79
N ASP A 57 -13.80 -3.04 -10.44
CA ASP A 57 -14.73 -2.05 -10.98
C ASP A 57 -14.13 -0.64 -10.91
N SER A 58 -14.58 0.24 -11.80
CA SER A 58 -14.24 1.66 -11.81
C SER A 58 -15.52 2.47 -11.86
N LEU A 59 -15.73 3.33 -10.86
CA LEU A 59 -17.04 3.94 -10.63
C LEU A 59 -17.24 5.24 -11.42
N ASP A 60 -16.29 6.17 -11.30
CA ASP A 60 -16.40 7.52 -11.87
C ASP A 60 -15.04 8.12 -12.31
N GLY A 61 -14.00 7.29 -12.39
CA GLY A 61 -12.64 7.71 -12.70
C GLY A 61 -11.86 8.33 -11.53
N HIS A 62 -12.46 8.42 -10.35
CA HIS A 62 -11.78 8.81 -9.10
C HIS A 62 -11.80 7.71 -8.04
N PHE A 63 -12.71 6.74 -8.17
CA PHE A 63 -12.82 5.61 -7.26
C PHE A 63 -12.79 4.29 -8.02
N ASP A 64 -11.85 3.43 -7.61
CA ASP A 64 -11.71 2.08 -8.10
C ASP A 64 -11.88 1.06 -6.97
N VAL A 65 -12.46 -0.08 -7.30
CA VAL A 65 -12.51 -1.26 -6.43
C VAL A 65 -11.47 -2.24 -6.91
N VAL A 66 -10.50 -2.56 -6.06
CA VAL A 66 -9.41 -3.49 -6.38
C VAL A 66 -9.43 -4.71 -5.45
N TYR A 67 -9.16 -5.88 -6.00
CA TYR A 67 -8.89 -7.09 -5.24
C TYR A 67 -7.38 -7.26 -5.10
N GLY A 68 -6.88 -7.29 -3.86
CA GLY A 68 -5.46 -7.42 -3.57
C GLY A 68 -5.12 -8.73 -2.89
N THR A 69 -4.02 -9.33 -3.32
CA THR A 69 -3.40 -10.48 -2.66
C THR A 69 -2.14 -10.05 -1.91
N TYR A 70 -1.71 -10.88 -0.97
CA TYR A 70 -0.39 -10.75 -0.35
C TYR A 70 0.11 -12.14 0.03
N ASP A 71 1.43 -12.30 0.12
CA ASP A 71 2.03 -13.54 0.60
C ASP A 71 2.27 -13.46 2.12
N PRO A 72 1.58 -14.28 2.94
CA PRO A 72 1.75 -14.28 4.38
C PRO A 72 3.18 -14.59 4.83
N ARG A 73 3.99 -15.28 4.00
CA ARG A 73 5.38 -15.61 4.31
C ARG A 73 6.25 -14.37 4.49
N HIS A 74 5.88 -13.23 3.91
CA HIS A 74 6.59 -11.96 4.11
C HIS A 74 6.27 -11.28 5.44
N LEU A 75 5.23 -11.73 6.16
CA LEU A 75 4.77 -11.16 7.43
C LEU A 75 4.93 -12.10 8.63
N THR A 76 5.09 -13.40 8.41
CA THR A 76 5.41 -14.37 9.47
C THR A 76 6.92 -14.49 9.64
N ARG A 77 7.39 -14.23 10.87
CA ARG A 77 8.76 -14.51 11.31
C ARG A 77 8.77 -15.70 12.25
#